data_AF-W9QDD0-F1
#
_entry.id   AF-W9QDD0-F1
#
_cell.length_a   1.000
_cell.length_b   1.000
_cell.length_c   1.000
_cell.angle_alpha   90.00
_cell.angle_beta   90.00
_cell.angle_gamma   90.00
#
_symmetry.space_group_name_H-M   'P 1'
#
loop_
_entity.id
_entity.type
_entity.pdbx_description
1 polymer ?
#
loop_
_entity_poly.entity_id
_entity_poly.type
_entity_poly.pdbx_seq_one_letter_code
_entity_poly.pdbx_strand_id
1 'polypeptide(L)'
;MRRKWSEVAHYQTKVLVLQDKTHNYLHALNNCNALPHERIQRRLSSCEATSTDIVTVIRPCSHNIRYVPAASQPKLRFIVSGARGLKPTPTEAWVGHGRRSRRRVGKSAPSLSAGKTDSPGSTNSSPWIIHFLHLPLTESSPRRGFKKLLFASLITIARLYNHHAYSPVCIYIIPTTAMAPTQQAAWRKAPTAEEIANRQTVGINKETVTNITSTDYPGHHPGEDLAFTLDRFRDAFSVKFHQNDQFLASFSLVGIDASLANAFRRILLSEIPTLAIENVYIENNTSVIQDEVLAHRLGLIPFKGGREGLHNFLKWHKKPEAGEDPYAGCFDWNTVRLELNVTCTVNEDASPAENDPLKAYHNAHVYARDIVFVPTGKQVEYFSGEDAIAPTNPDILIAKLRPRQTINLAMHMHKGIGSDHAKFSPVATASYRLLPTITITKPILGADAEKFAKCFPKGVIGLEKVTAEEAAQAGSGYEGQEGETKAVVVDAMKDTVSREALRHKEFEGKVKLGRRRDHFIFSIESTGQWDSDELFLESVKHLKLKCKKLEQQVINMAR
;
A
#
# COMPACT_ATOMS: atom_id res chain seq x y z
N MET A 1 -31.53 -23.30 24.37
CA MET A 1 -30.84 -22.72 23.18
C MET A 1 -31.65 -21.71 22.36
N ARG A 2 -32.90 -21.36 22.68
CA ARG A 2 -33.69 -20.35 21.93
C ARG A 2 -33.79 -18.94 22.53
N ARG A 3 -33.16 -18.66 23.68
CA ARG A 3 -33.17 -17.32 24.33
C ARG A 3 -31.89 -16.49 24.17
N LYS A 4 -30.81 -17.03 23.60
CA LYS A 4 -29.55 -16.29 23.35
C LYS A 4 -29.46 -15.61 21.98
N TRP A 5 -30.44 -15.83 21.09
CA TRP A 5 -30.45 -15.26 19.74
C TRP A 5 -31.25 -13.95 19.62
N SER A 6 -32.15 -13.65 20.56
CA SER A 6 -32.93 -12.40 20.52
C SER A 6 -32.15 -11.17 21.01
N GLU A 7 -31.19 -11.34 21.92
CA GLU A 7 -30.36 -10.24 22.43
C GLU A 7 -29.27 -9.78 21.44
N VAL A 8 -28.78 -10.69 20.60
CA VAL A 8 -27.81 -10.36 19.54
C VAL A 8 -28.48 -9.60 18.38
N ALA A 9 -29.71 -9.97 18.03
CA ALA A 9 -30.48 -9.27 17.01
C ALA A 9 -30.80 -7.82 17.43
N HIS A 10 -31.14 -7.58 18.70
CA HIS A 10 -31.50 -6.25 19.20
C HIS A 10 -30.30 -5.27 19.25
N TYR A 11 -29.08 -5.78 19.40
CA TYR A 11 -27.85 -4.98 19.36
C TYR A 11 -27.44 -4.63 17.92
N GLN A 12 -27.65 -5.52 16.95
CA GLN A 12 -27.37 -5.22 15.54
C GLN A 12 -28.36 -4.21 14.96
N THR A 13 -29.64 -4.23 15.36
CA THR A 13 -30.63 -3.24 14.88
C THR A 13 -30.35 -1.83 15.39
N LYS A 14 -29.82 -1.65 16.62
CA LYS A 14 -29.46 -0.32 17.13
C LYS A 14 -28.20 0.27 16.49
N VAL A 15 -27.25 -0.55 16.07
CA VAL A 15 -26.04 -0.10 15.35
C VAL A 15 -26.39 0.33 13.91
N LEU A 16 -27.28 -0.40 13.25
CA LEU A 16 -27.78 -0.04 11.91
C LEU A 16 -28.61 1.26 11.91
N VAL A 17 -29.45 1.50 12.93
CA VAL A 17 -30.27 2.73 13.03
C VAL A 17 -29.42 3.97 13.36
N LEU A 18 -28.26 3.81 14.01
CA LEU A 18 -27.29 4.91 14.24
C LEU A 18 -26.40 5.18 13.03
N GLN A 19 -26.12 4.17 12.21
CA GLN A 19 -25.41 4.33 10.93
C GLN A 19 -26.31 5.01 9.87
N ASP A 20 -27.60 4.68 9.80
CA ASP A 20 -28.52 5.35 8.85
C ASP A 20 -28.76 6.83 9.17
N LYS A 21 -28.78 7.20 10.45
CA LYS A 21 -28.94 8.61 10.86
C LYS A 21 -27.69 9.45 10.61
N THR A 22 -26.49 8.85 10.65
CA THR A 22 -25.23 9.54 10.32
C THR A 22 -25.00 9.59 8.81
N HIS A 23 -25.43 8.58 8.05
CA HIS A 23 -25.35 8.58 6.59
C HIS A 23 -26.31 9.61 5.96
N ASN A 24 -27.54 9.74 6.45
CA ASN A 24 -28.50 10.74 5.95
C ASN A 24 -28.09 12.19 6.25
N TYR A 25 -27.31 12.43 7.31
CA TYR A 25 -26.77 13.76 7.62
C TYR A 25 -25.59 14.15 6.70
N LEU A 26 -24.74 13.19 6.34
CA LEU A 26 -23.64 13.37 5.39
C LEU A 26 -24.14 13.48 3.94
N HIS A 27 -25.23 12.79 3.58
CA HIS A 27 -25.86 12.90 2.26
C HIS A 27 -26.60 14.25 2.08
N ALA A 28 -27.18 14.81 3.15
CA ALA A 28 -27.82 16.13 3.13
C ALA A 28 -26.80 17.28 3.03
N LEU A 29 -25.59 17.11 3.57
CA LEU A 29 -24.51 18.11 3.46
C LEU A 29 -23.84 18.12 2.07
N ASN A 30 -23.77 16.97 1.39
CA ASN A 30 -23.14 16.86 0.06
C ASN A 30 -24.05 17.28 -1.10
N ASN A 31 -25.38 17.33 -0.92
CA ASN A 31 -26.35 17.69 -1.96
C ASN A 31 -26.83 19.17 -1.90
N CYS A 32 -26.24 20.02 -1.07
CA CYS A 32 -26.63 21.43 -0.92
C CYS A 32 -25.92 22.41 -1.88
N ASN A 33 -25.28 21.94 -2.96
CA ASN A 33 -24.60 22.80 -3.94
C ASN A 33 -25.41 23.13 -5.20
N ALA A 34 -26.73 22.91 -5.21
CA ALA A 34 -27.54 23.16 -6.40
C ALA A 34 -28.96 23.67 -6.09
N LEU A 35 -29.13 24.82 -5.43
CA LEU A 35 -30.40 25.58 -5.48
C LEU A 35 -30.16 27.11 -5.34
N PRO A 36 -30.85 27.97 -6.11
CA PRO A 36 -30.69 29.42 -6.05
C PRO A 36 -31.36 30.08 -4.82
N HIS A 37 -30.84 31.26 -4.48
CA HIS A 37 -30.79 31.87 -3.15
C HIS A 37 -32.10 32.42 -2.54
N GLU A 38 -33.29 32.17 -3.12
CA GLU A 38 -34.56 32.78 -2.64
C GLU A 38 -35.50 31.85 -1.86
N ARG A 39 -35.21 30.54 -1.76
CA ARG A 39 -36.04 29.60 -0.96
C ARG A 39 -35.56 29.36 0.47
N ILE A 40 -34.36 29.82 0.83
CA ILE A 40 -33.76 29.58 2.16
C ILE A 40 -34.33 30.56 3.20
N GLN A 41 -34.64 31.81 2.81
CA GLN A 41 -35.17 32.81 3.75
C GLN A 41 -36.60 32.51 4.23
N ARG A 42 -37.41 31.75 3.49
CA ARG A 42 -38.78 31.38 3.94
C ARG A 42 -38.84 30.16 4.85
N ARG A 43 -37.79 29.34 4.93
CA ARG A 43 -37.75 28.16 5.82
C ARG A 43 -37.14 28.43 7.19
N LEU A 44 -36.31 29.47 7.31
CA LEU A 44 -35.66 29.84 8.57
C LEU A 44 -36.55 30.69 9.51
N SER A 45 -37.71 31.18 9.05
CA SER A 45 -38.63 31.97 9.88
C SER A 45 -39.68 31.14 10.64
N SER A 46 -39.55 29.81 10.73
CA SER A 46 -40.60 28.94 11.29
C SER A 46 -40.16 27.92 12.34
N CYS A 47 -38.93 28.01 12.86
CA CYS A 47 -38.48 27.11 13.93
C CYS A 47 -38.07 27.90 15.18
N GLU A 48 -39.01 28.03 16.11
CA GLU A 48 -38.72 28.31 17.51
C GLU A 48 -38.17 27.04 18.17
N ALA A 49 -36.92 27.07 18.63
CA ALA A 49 -36.40 26.10 19.61
C ALA A 49 -35.27 26.71 20.42
N THR A 50 -35.36 26.50 21.72
CA THR A 50 -34.80 27.26 22.83
C THR A 50 -33.31 27.05 23.10
N SER A 51 -32.70 28.11 23.63
CA SER A 51 -31.30 28.29 24.04
C SER A 51 -30.78 27.28 25.05
N THR A 52 -29.58 26.74 24.82
CA THR A 52 -28.46 26.68 25.80
C THR A 52 -27.20 26.13 25.11
N ASP A 53 -26.10 26.89 25.24
CA ASP A 53 -24.68 26.54 25.04
C ASP A 53 -24.18 26.09 23.65
N ILE A 54 -23.97 27.07 22.77
CA ILE A 54 -22.98 27.00 21.67
C ILE A 54 -21.88 28.03 21.99
N VAL A 55 -20.74 27.56 22.48
CA VAL A 55 -19.51 28.37 22.53
C VAL A 55 -18.75 28.16 21.23
N THR A 56 -18.76 29.20 20.41
CA THR A 56 -18.00 29.35 19.18
C THR A 56 -16.50 29.41 19.51
N VAL A 57 -15.71 28.42 19.06
CA VAL A 57 -14.24 28.53 19.03
C VAL A 57 -13.79 28.60 17.57
N ILE A 58 -13.68 29.84 17.09
CA ILE A 58 -12.83 30.19 15.96
C ILE A 58 -11.43 30.38 16.54
N ARG A 59 -10.43 29.59 16.10
CA ARG A 59 -9.04 30.06 16.14
C ARG A 59 -8.18 29.51 14.99
N PRO A 60 -7.17 30.29 14.55
CA PRO A 60 -6.47 30.13 13.29
C PRO A 60 -5.15 29.35 13.43
N CYS A 61 -4.64 28.87 12.30
CA CYS A 61 -3.29 28.34 12.13
C CYS A 61 -2.22 29.41 12.42
N SER A 62 -1.27 29.12 13.32
CA SER A 62 0.17 29.40 13.16
C SER A 62 1.01 28.99 14.38
N HIS A 63 2.10 28.27 14.10
CA HIS A 63 3.42 28.23 14.75
C HIS A 63 3.60 28.02 16.28
N ASN A 64 4.58 27.14 16.58
CA ASN A 64 5.37 26.98 17.81
C ASN A 64 4.69 26.42 19.07
N ILE A 65 4.97 25.15 19.39
CA ILE A 65 4.93 24.68 20.78
C ILE A 65 6.24 23.93 21.11
N ARG A 66 7.02 24.56 22.00
CA ARG A 66 8.14 23.96 22.72
C ARG A 66 7.61 22.99 23.78
N TYR A 67 8.34 21.89 23.95
CA TYR A 67 8.20 20.92 25.03
C TYR A 67 8.37 21.59 26.42
N VAL A 68 7.46 21.31 27.34
CA VAL A 68 7.58 21.60 28.78
C VAL A 68 7.50 20.26 29.53
N PRO A 69 8.42 19.95 30.47
CA PRO A 69 8.49 18.64 31.12
C PRO A 69 7.36 18.43 32.14
N ALA A 70 6.96 17.16 32.27
CA ALA A 70 5.84 16.69 33.08
C ALA A 70 6.10 16.83 34.59
N ALA A 71 5.37 17.74 35.23
CA ALA A 71 5.07 17.69 36.65
C ALA A 71 3.63 18.20 36.87
N SER A 72 2.87 17.48 37.69
CA SER A 72 1.48 17.74 38.11
C SER A 72 0.37 17.44 37.08
N GLN A 73 -0.15 16.21 37.08
CA GLN A 73 -1.52 15.95 36.65
C GLN A 73 -2.44 15.79 37.89
N PRO A 74 -3.61 16.45 37.92
CA PRO A 74 -4.61 16.19 38.94
C PRO A 74 -5.32 14.85 38.67
N LYS A 75 -5.40 14.01 39.69
CA LYS A 75 -6.16 12.75 39.71
C LYS A 75 -7.65 13.04 39.52
N LEU A 76 -8.20 12.74 38.34
CA LEU A 76 -9.65 12.61 38.15
C LEU A 76 -10.11 11.24 38.66
N ARG A 77 -10.80 11.26 39.80
CA ARG A 77 -11.55 10.13 40.37
C ARG A 77 -12.83 9.93 39.56
N PHE A 78 -13.00 8.74 38.96
CA PHE A 78 -14.31 8.29 38.53
C PHE A 78 -15.06 7.70 39.73
N ILE A 79 -16.11 8.39 40.15
CA ILE A 79 -17.13 7.89 41.07
C ILE A 79 -18.16 7.17 40.21
N VAL A 80 -18.24 5.85 40.30
CA VAL A 80 -19.36 5.07 39.77
C VAL A 80 -20.24 4.69 40.95
N SER A 81 -21.43 5.27 40.99
CA SER A 81 -22.49 4.96 41.95
C SER A 81 -23.02 3.55 41.72
N GLY A 82 -23.18 2.81 42.82
CA GLY A 82 -23.54 1.40 42.80
C GLY A 82 -25.03 1.13 42.61
N ALA A 83 -25.31 -0.05 42.04
CA ALA A 83 -26.52 -0.81 42.29
C ALA A 83 -26.10 -2.20 42.81
N ARG A 84 -26.61 -2.57 43.98
CA ARG A 84 -26.33 -3.82 44.71
C ARG A 84 -27.07 -4.99 44.07
N GLY A 85 -26.47 -6.18 44.09
CA GLY A 85 -27.21 -7.42 43.84
C GLY A 85 -26.35 -8.69 43.79
N LEU A 86 -26.31 -9.38 44.94
CA LEU A 86 -26.19 -10.84 45.12
C LEU A 86 -24.81 -11.53 44.95
N LYS A 87 -24.43 -12.19 46.06
CA LYS A 87 -23.28 -13.10 46.27
C LYS A 87 -23.45 -14.42 45.52
N PRO A 88 -22.36 -15.19 45.36
CA PRO A 88 -22.45 -16.62 45.63
C PRO A 88 -21.37 -17.12 46.60
N THR A 89 -21.80 -17.99 47.51
CA THR A 89 -20.98 -18.90 48.35
C THR A 89 -20.86 -20.29 47.69
N PRO A 90 -19.93 -21.16 48.14
CA PRO A 90 -19.30 -22.21 47.35
C PRO A 90 -19.72 -23.66 47.72
N THR A 91 -19.54 -24.59 46.78
CA THR A 91 -19.56 -26.09 46.91
C THR A 91 -19.08 -26.63 45.55
N GLU A 92 -18.29 -27.68 45.31
CA GLU A 92 -17.77 -28.87 46.01
C GLU A 92 -16.52 -29.33 45.20
N ALA A 93 -15.35 -29.53 45.81
CA ALA A 93 -14.78 -30.82 46.21
C ALA A 93 -14.61 -31.86 45.06
N TRP A 94 -13.38 -32.09 44.59
CA TRP A 94 -12.86 -33.43 44.24
C TRP A 94 -11.38 -33.53 44.59
N VAL A 95 -11.02 -34.72 45.07
CA VAL A 95 -9.84 -35.12 45.84
C VAL A 95 -8.75 -35.69 44.92
N GLY A 96 -7.47 -35.57 45.30
CA GLY A 96 -6.43 -36.51 44.83
C GLY A 96 -4.97 -36.02 44.86
N HIS A 97 -4.26 -36.37 45.95
CA HIS A 97 -2.80 -36.58 46.09
C HIS A 97 -1.81 -35.55 45.47
N GLY A 98 -0.90 -34.90 46.20
CA GLY A 98 -0.14 -35.32 47.37
C GLY A 98 1.32 -35.60 47.00
N ARG A 99 2.22 -34.60 47.10
CA ARG A 99 3.61 -34.78 47.55
C ARG A 99 4.25 -33.45 47.96
N ARG A 100 4.83 -33.47 49.16
CA ARG A 100 5.46 -32.38 49.92
C ARG A 100 6.92 -32.15 49.47
N SER A 101 7.38 -30.88 49.53
CA SER A 101 8.61 -30.45 50.24
C SER A 101 8.63 -28.90 50.25
N ARG A 102 8.28 -28.18 51.34
CA ARG A 102 9.07 -27.70 52.49
C ARG A 102 10.38 -26.94 52.17
N ARG A 103 10.38 -25.61 52.34
CA ARG A 103 11.29 -24.79 53.20
C ARG A 103 10.84 -23.31 53.23
N ARG A 104 10.33 -22.84 54.38
CA ARG A 104 10.84 -21.76 55.30
C ARG A 104 11.14 -20.41 54.60
N VAL A 105 10.31 -19.38 54.75
CA VAL A 105 10.15 -18.41 55.87
C VAL A 105 11.42 -17.65 56.24
N GLY A 106 11.39 -16.32 56.02
CA GLY A 106 12.30 -15.34 56.59
C GLY A 106 11.78 -13.91 56.31
N LYS A 107 11.25 -13.26 57.35
CA LYS A 107 10.84 -11.84 57.41
C LYS A 107 12.07 -10.93 57.47
N SER A 108 11.98 -9.70 56.95
CA SER A 108 12.28 -8.45 57.70
C SER A 108 12.33 -7.21 56.78
N ALA A 109 11.53 -6.19 57.14
CA ALA A 109 11.75 -4.79 56.74
C ALA A 109 12.92 -4.17 57.54
N PRO A 110 13.43 -3.00 57.12
CA PRO A 110 13.16 -1.81 57.95
C PRO A 110 12.89 -0.52 57.16
N SER A 111 12.48 0.48 57.95
CA SER A 111 11.88 1.78 57.67
C SER A 111 12.86 2.98 57.64
N LEU A 112 12.31 4.16 57.28
CA LEU A 112 12.76 5.57 57.53
C LEU A 112 13.84 6.09 56.54
N SER A 113 13.86 7.35 56.08
CA SER A 113 13.37 8.62 56.64
C SER A 113 13.16 9.70 55.56
N ALA A 114 12.28 10.67 55.87
CA ALA A 114 12.03 11.89 55.10
C ALA A 114 13.11 12.97 55.31
N GLY A 115 13.34 13.81 54.29
CA GLY A 115 14.13 15.04 54.38
C GLY A 115 13.48 16.16 53.55
N LYS A 116 13.13 17.26 54.23
CA LYS A 116 12.72 18.57 53.68
C LYS A 116 13.97 19.36 53.26
N THR A 117 13.90 20.17 52.20
CA THR A 117 14.61 21.47 52.14
C THR A 117 13.90 22.43 51.18
N ASP A 118 13.98 23.71 51.54
CA ASP A 118 13.19 24.85 51.11
C ASP A 118 13.52 25.42 49.73
N SER A 119 12.57 26.16 49.17
CA SER A 119 12.70 26.99 47.96
C SER A 119 12.90 28.46 48.35
N PRO A 120 13.87 29.21 47.78
CA PRO A 120 13.90 30.67 47.91
C PRO A 120 13.19 31.35 46.72
N GLY A 121 12.42 32.38 47.06
CA GLY A 121 11.48 33.08 46.18
C GLY A 121 12.08 34.01 45.14
N SER A 122 11.19 34.38 44.22
CA SER A 122 11.37 35.34 43.13
C SER A 122 11.29 36.78 43.62
N THR A 123 12.24 37.63 43.23
CA THR A 123 12.10 39.09 43.24
C THR A 123 12.27 39.64 41.83
N ASN A 124 11.29 40.46 41.42
CA ASN A 124 11.24 41.22 40.17
C ASN A 124 12.42 42.19 40.03
N SER A 125 13.06 42.20 38.86
CA SER A 125 13.76 43.38 38.33
C SER A 125 13.69 43.40 36.79
N SER A 126 13.42 44.59 36.26
CA SER A 126 13.05 44.98 34.90
C SER A 126 13.95 44.47 33.76
N PRO A 127 13.44 44.36 32.51
CA PRO A 127 14.16 43.78 31.39
C PRO A 127 15.17 44.74 30.75
N TRP A 128 16.42 44.28 30.57
CA TRP A 128 17.40 44.90 29.68
C TRP A 128 17.14 44.43 28.24
N ILE A 129 16.96 45.38 27.32
CA ILE A 129 16.76 45.13 25.89
C ILE A 129 18.13 44.81 25.26
N ILE A 130 18.33 43.57 24.83
CA ILE A 130 19.49 43.15 24.02
C ILE A 130 19.03 43.07 22.57
N HIS A 131 19.53 43.97 21.72
CA HIS A 131 19.33 43.88 20.28
C HIS A 131 20.30 42.87 19.67
N PHE A 132 19.81 41.71 19.23
CA PHE A 132 20.56 40.80 18.37
C PHE A 132 20.32 41.17 16.90
N LEU A 133 21.32 41.75 16.25
CA LEU A 133 21.33 41.88 14.79
C LEU A 133 21.87 40.57 14.20
N HIS A 134 21.00 39.74 13.62
CA HIS A 134 21.40 38.55 12.86
C HIS A 134 21.41 38.89 11.36
N LEU A 135 22.59 38.99 10.76
CA LEU A 135 22.78 39.05 9.31
C LEU A 135 23.19 37.65 8.82
N PRO A 136 22.38 36.98 7.97
CA PRO A 136 22.78 35.70 7.40
C PRO A 136 23.80 35.95 6.28
N LEU A 137 25.07 35.60 6.52
CA LEU A 137 26.08 35.50 5.47
C LEU A 137 26.18 34.03 5.05
N THR A 138 25.45 33.67 4.00
CA THR A 138 25.58 32.36 3.34
C THR A 138 26.91 32.25 2.62
N GLU A 139 27.62 31.15 2.83
CA GLU A 139 28.90 30.81 2.19
C GLU A 139 28.74 30.52 0.70
N SER A 140 28.66 31.57 -0.13
CA SER A 140 28.90 31.45 -1.56
C SER A 140 29.18 32.81 -2.19
N SER A 141 30.35 33.40 -1.93
CA SER A 141 30.94 34.37 -2.87
C SER A 141 32.47 34.51 -2.65
N PRO A 142 33.29 34.40 -3.71
CA PRO A 142 34.75 34.40 -3.58
C PRO A 142 35.30 35.81 -3.86
N ARG A 143 35.39 36.68 -2.84
CA ARG A 143 36.18 37.93 -2.96
C ARG A 143 36.70 38.36 -1.59
N ARG A 144 37.95 37.98 -1.28
CA ARG A 144 38.72 38.35 -0.05
C ARG A 144 38.75 39.87 0.24
N GLY A 145 38.48 40.72 -0.76
CA GLY A 145 38.45 42.19 -0.60
C GLY A 145 37.18 42.74 0.09
N PHE A 146 36.03 42.08 -0.04
CA PHE A 146 34.75 42.61 0.48
C PHE A 146 34.66 42.55 2.01
N LYS A 147 35.28 41.52 2.62
CA LYS A 147 35.36 41.36 4.09
C LYS A 147 36.21 42.46 4.76
N LYS A 148 37.28 42.93 4.10
CA LYS A 148 38.12 44.03 4.63
C LYS A 148 37.41 45.38 4.61
N LEU A 149 36.61 45.65 3.58
CA LEU A 149 35.83 46.89 3.49
C LEU A 149 34.74 46.94 4.57
N LEU A 150 33.99 45.85 4.76
CA LEU A 150 32.95 45.75 5.79
C LEU A 150 33.50 45.90 7.21
N PHE A 151 34.67 45.33 7.49
CA PHE A 151 35.34 45.48 8.78
C PHE A 151 35.80 46.92 9.02
N ALA A 152 36.33 47.59 8.00
CA ALA A 152 36.73 48.99 8.09
C ALA A 152 35.51 49.92 8.29
N SER A 153 34.39 49.65 7.63
CA SER A 153 33.14 50.42 7.81
C SER A 153 32.56 50.28 9.21
N LEU A 154 32.59 49.08 9.80
CA LEU A 154 32.10 48.82 11.16
C LEU A 154 32.97 49.48 12.24
N ILE A 155 34.29 49.55 12.05
CA ILE A 155 35.21 50.27 12.94
C ILE A 155 34.98 51.78 12.88
N THR A 156 34.67 52.33 11.69
CA THR A 156 34.36 53.76 11.53
C THR A 156 33.01 54.11 12.16
N ILE A 157 32.00 53.24 12.06
CA ILE A 157 30.70 53.41 12.74
C ILE A 157 30.87 53.32 14.27
N ALA A 158 31.72 52.43 14.77
CA ALA A 158 32.03 52.33 16.19
C ALA A 158 32.81 53.56 16.73
N ARG A 159 33.66 54.20 15.90
CA ARG A 159 34.35 55.46 16.26
C ARG A 159 33.43 56.67 16.25
N LEU A 160 32.45 56.73 15.33
CA LEU A 160 31.45 57.81 15.26
C LEU A 160 30.46 57.77 16.44
N TYR A 161 30.15 56.58 16.98
CA TYR A 161 29.27 56.44 18.14
C TYR A 161 29.92 56.77 19.49
N ASN A 162 31.26 56.88 19.56
CA ASN A 162 32.02 57.08 20.79
C ASN A 162 32.28 58.56 21.14
N HIS A 163 31.70 59.51 20.39
CA HIS A 163 31.83 60.95 20.66
C HIS A 163 30.65 61.58 21.42
N HIS A 164 29.62 60.81 21.75
CA HIS A 164 28.52 61.24 22.62
C HIS A 164 28.54 60.45 23.92
N ALA A 165 28.80 61.16 25.02
CA ALA A 165 28.98 60.63 26.35
C ALA A 165 27.70 60.00 26.91
N TYR A 166 27.56 58.66 26.88
CA TYR A 166 26.74 57.88 27.82
C TYR A 166 27.17 56.38 27.82
N SER A 167 27.73 55.92 28.95
CA SER A 167 28.08 54.54 29.38
C SER A 167 29.01 53.64 28.51
N PRO A 168 30.02 52.98 29.11
CA PRO A 168 30.94 52.10 28.39
C PRO A 168 30.25 50.79 27.97
N VAL A 169 30.16 50.54 26.65
CA VAL A 169 29.78 49.23 26.10
C VAL A 169 31.00 48.31 26.15
N CYS A 170 31.01 47.35 27.08
CA CYS A 170 32.01 46.26 27.09
C CYS A 170 31.67 45.25 25.99
N ILE A 171 32.44 45.26 24.90
CA ILE A 171 32.39 44.24 23.85
C ILE A 171 33.32 43.09 24.27
N TYR A 172 32.76 41.98 24.75
CA TYR A 172 33.51 40.73 24.91
C TYR A 172 33.72 40.07 23.54
N ILE A 173 34.93 40.15 23.01
CA ILE A 173 35.35 39.32 21.87
C ILE A 173 35.71 37.95 22.44
N ILE A 174 34.78 36.99 22.39
CA ILE A 174 35.10 35.58 22.64
C ILE A 174 35.84 35.10 21.39
N PRO A 175 37.14 34.72 21.47
CA PRO A 175 37.78 34.08 20.34
C PRO A 175 37.07 32.76 20.11
N THR A 176 36.40 32.64 18.96
CA THR A 176 36.03 31.34 18.39
C THR A 176 37.33 30.64 18.00
N THR A 177 38.07 30.17 19.00
CA THR A 177 38.81 28.93 18.84
C THR A 177 37.77 27.95 18.35
N ALA A 178 37.93 27.51 17.10
CA ALA A 178 37.15 26.43 16.54
C ALA A 178 37.15 25.35 17.61
N MET A 179 35.99 25.10 18.20
CA MET A 179 35.82 23.94 19.07
C MET A 179 36.22 22.76 18.19
N ALA A 180 37.41 22.21 18.44
CA ALA A 180 37.74 20.87 17.98
C ALA A 180 36.50 20.01 18.25
N PRO A 181 36.07 19.15 17.30
CA PRO A 181 34.78 18.47 17.38
C PRO A 181 34.71 17.79 18.75
N THR A 182 33.99 18.46 19.65
CA THR A 182 33.82 18.03 21.02
C THR A 182 33.01 16.77 20.88
N GLN A 183 33.61 15.65 21.31
CA GLN A 183 33.03 14.31 21.36
C GLN A 183 31.55 14.33 21.02
N GLN A 184 31.20 13.93 19.79
CA GLN A 184 29.81 13.69 19.42
C GLN A 184 29.19 12.88 20.54
N ALA A 185 28.20 13.47 21.23
CA ALA A 185 27.61 12.88 22.42
C ALA A 185 27.28 11.41 22.16
N ALA A 186 27.56 10.51 23.10
CA ALA A 186 27.52 9.05 22.91
C ALA A 186 26.21 8.47 22.33
N TRP A 187 25.13 9.25 22.31
CA TRP A 187 23.85 8.93 21.67
C TRP A 187 23.78 9.22 20.15
N ARG A 188 24.80 9.87 19.57
CA ARG A 188 24.96 10.15 18.12
C ARG A 188 25.95 9.19 17.46
N LYS A 189 26.01 7.94 17.91
CA LYS A 189 26.73 6.92 17.14
C LYS A 189 26.01 6.74 15.81
N ALA A 190 26.74 6.90 14.71
CA ALA A 190 26.24 6.50 13.40
C ALA A 190 25.84 5.02 13.48
N PRO A 191 24.67 4.64 12.94
CA PRO A 191 24.24 3.25 12.94
C PRO A 191 25.26 2.38 12.25
N THR A 192 25.47 1.18 12.79
CA THR A 192 26.29 0.18 12.13
C THR A 192 25.59 -0.34 10.88
N ALA A 193 26.36 -0.82 9.89
CA ALA A 193 25.78 -1.38 8.65
C ALA A 193 24.85 -2.57 8.93
N GLU A 194 25.16 -3.39 9.94
CA GLU A 194 24.33 -4.51 10.37
C GLU A 194 23.00 -4.06 10.99
N GLU A 195 22.99 -2.98 11.78
CA GLU A 195 21.74 -2.40 12.31
C GLU A 195 20.86 -1.89 11.18
N ILE A 196 21.43 -1.21 10.18
CA ILE A 196 20.69 -0.75 9.00
C ILE A 196 20.11 -1.94 8.24
N ALA A 197 20.92 -2.97 7.97
CA ALA A 197 20.48 -4.17 7.27
C ALA A 197 19.36 -4.92 8.02
N ASN A 198 19.47 -5.01 9.35
CA ASN A 198 18.43 -5.60 10.20
C ASN A 198 17.12 -4.79 10.18
N ARG A 199 17.19 -3.46 10.14
CA ARG A 199 16.00 -2.58 9.99
C ARG A 199 15.35 -2.71 8.60
N GLN A 200 16.15 -2.99 7.58
CA GLN A 200 15.67 -3.22 6.23
C GLN A 200 15.22 -4.67 5.98
N THR A 201 15.39 -5.56 6.95
CA THR A 201 15.01 -6.97 6.83
C THR A 201 13.78 -7.27 7.69
N VAL A 202 12.71 -7.70 7.03
CA VAL A 202 11.56 -8.31 7.68
C VAL A 202 11.96 -9.72 8.12
N GLY A 203 11.97 -9.98 9.42
CA GLY A 203 12.39 -11.25 9.98
C GLY A 203 11.30 -12.31 9.87
N ILE A 204 11.68 -13.53 9.48
CA ILE A 204 10.76 -14.66 9.36
C ILE A 204 11.17 -15.73 10.36
N ASN A 205 10.43 -15.79 11.46
CA ASN A 205 10.61 -16.79 12.50
C ASN A 205 9.68 -17.98 12.24
N LYS A 206 9.83 -19.03 13.07
CA LYS A 206 9.04 -20.25 12.98
C LYS A 206 7.54 -19.96 13.06
N GLU A 207 7.14 -19.18 14.06
CA GLU A 207 5.73 -18.89 14.36
C GLU A 207 5.31 -17.44 14.03
N THR A 208 6.27 -16.51 13.94
CA THR A 208 5.98 -15.07 13.85
C THR A 208 6.78 -14.39 12.73
N VAL A 209 6.29 -13.23 12.29
CA VAL A 209 7.02 -12.32 11.40
C VAL A 209 7.31 -11.03 12.18
N THR A 210 8.54 -10.54 12.11
CA THR A 210 9.02 -9.36 12.85
C THR A 210 9.47 -8.26 11.89
N ASN A 211 9.57 -7.02 12.38
CA ASN A 211 10.01 -5.84 11.61
C ASN A 211 9.13 -5.55 10.38
N ILE A 212 7.81 -5.57 10.56
CA ILE A 212 6.84 -5.43 9.46
C ILE A 212 6.66 -3.97 9.03
N THR A 213 6.71 -3.05 9.98
CA THR A 213 6.43 -1.62 9.76
C THR A 213 7.66 -0.88 9.22
N SER A 214 7.41 0.08 8.33
CA SER A 214 8.42 1.02 7.87
C SER A 214 8.84 1.98 9.00
N THR A 215 10.13 2.04 9.30
CA THR A 215 10.70 2.91 10.36
C THR A 215 11.65 3.97 9.80
N ASP A 216 11.68 4.13 8.48
CA ASP A 216 12.51 5.07 7.72
C ASP A 216 11.89 6.46 7.62
N TYR A 217 11.42 6.96 8.77
CA TYR A 217 10.83 8.29 8.90
C TYR A 217 11.62 9.15 9.88
N PRO A 218 11.62 10.49 9.70
CA PRO A 218 12.26 11.40 10.65
C PRO A 218 11.77 11.17 12.08
N GLY A 219 12.70 11.15 13.03
CA GLY A 219 12.39 11.02 14.46
C GLY A 219 12.20 9.60 14.98
N HIS A 220 12.29 8.55 14.14
CA HIS A 220 12.28 7.17 14.61
C HIS A 220 13.62 6.73 15.20
N HIS A 221 14.73 7.09 14.54
CA HIS A 221 16.07 6.69 14.95
C HIS A 221 16.84 7.91 15.48
N PRO A 222 17.42 7.83 16.69
CA PRO A 222 18.18 8.94 17.25
C PRO A 222 19.48 9.14 16.46
N GLY A 223 19.81 10.40 16.15
CA GLY A 223 21.07 10.75 15.48
C GLY A 223 21.08 10.57 13.96
N GLU A 224 19.96 10.18 13.34
CA GLU A 224 19.83 10.02 11.89
C GLU A 224 18.84 11.04 11.29
N ASP A 225 19.18 11.55 10.10
CA ASP A 225 18.24 12.33 9.28
C ASP A 225 17.67 11.46 8.16
N LEU A 226 16.41 11.09 8.35
CA LEU A 226 15.61 10.29 7.42
C LEU A 226 14.55 11.16 6.72
N ALA A 227 14.74 12.49 6.68
CA ALA A 227 13.90 13.37 5.90
C ALA A 227 13.94 12.97 4.42
N PHE A 228 12.78 13.08 3.77
CA PHE A 228 12.68 12.80 2.35
C PHE A 228 13.46 13.84 1.55
N THR A 229 14.38 13.38 0.71
CA THR A 229 15.05 14.20 -0.29
C THR A 229 14.97 13.50 -1.63
N LEU A 230 14.73 14.28 -2.69
CA LEU A 230 14.58 13.73 -4.04
C LEU A 230 15.86 13.09 -4.55
N ASP A 231 17.01 13.63 -4.19
CA ASP A 231 18.32 13.12 -4.63
C ASP A 231 18.63 11.77 -3.98
N ARG A 232 18.41 11.62 -2.67
CA ARG A 232 18.55 10.31 -1.99
C ARG A 232 17.62 9.26 -2.60
N PHE A 233 16.39 9.65 -2.96
CA PHE A 233 15.47 8.73 -3.64
C PHE A 233 15.97 8.33 -5.03
N ARG A 234 16.45 9.29 -5.84
CA ARG A 234 17.00 9.00 -7.18
C ARG A 234 18.20 8.08 -7.13
N ASP A 235 19.11 8.28 -6.17
CA ASP A 235 20.32 7.47 -6.04
C ASP A 235 20.01 6.03 -5.57
N ALA A 236 18.98 5.86 -4.74
CA ALA A 236 18.58 4.55 -4.22
C ALA A 236 17.65 3.77 -5.15
N PHE A 237 16.83 4.47 -5.95
CA PHE A 237 15.80 3.86 -6.77
C PHE A 237 16.41 3.18 -8.01
N SER A 238 16.10 1.89 -8.20
CA SER A 238 16.48 1.18 -9.42
C SER A 238 15.43 0.18 -9.85
N VAL A 239 15.34 -0.03 -11.17
CA VAL A 239 14.43 -0.98 -11.80
C VAL A 239 15.25 -2.00 -12.58
N LYS A 240 14.98 -3.30 -12.39
CA LYS A 240 15.67 -4.39 -13.10
C LYS A 240 14.65 -5.38 -13.64
N PHE A 241 14.54 -5.49 -14.96
CA PHE A 241 13.69 -6.50 -15.59
C PHE A 241 14.36 -7.87 -15.56
N HIS A 242 13.59 -8.89 -15.20
CA HIS A 242 14.01 -10.30 -15.25
C HIS A 242 13.36 -11.02 -16.43
N GLN A 243 12.11 -10.66 -16.74
CA GLN A 243 11.33 -11.17 -17.86
C GLN A 243 10.47 -10.03 -18.40
N ASN A 244 10.39 -9.90 -19.72
CA ASN A 244 9.57 -8.89 -20.37
C ASN A 244 8.96 -9.45 -21.65
N ASP A 245 7.86 -10.18 -21.48
CA ASP A 245 7.07 -10.76 -22.57
C ASP A 245 5.74 -9.99 -22.71
N GLN A 246 5.09 -10.10 -23.87
CA GLN A 246 3.85 -9.38 -24.16
C GLN A 246 2.79 -9.50 -23.06
N PHE A 247 2.54 -10.72 -22.57
CA PHE A 247 1.53 -10.98 -21.54
C PHE A 247 2.09 -11.11 -20.13
N LEU A 248 3.42 -11.14 -19.95
CA LEU A 248 4.06 -11.37 -18.65
C LEU A 248 5.31 -10.51 -18.47
N ALA A 249 5.26 -9.59 -17.52
CA ALA A 249 6.42 -8.81 -17.08
C ALA A 249 6.78 -9.18 -15.64
N SER A 250 8.07 -9.44 -15.40
CA SER A 250 8.63 -9.66 -14.07
C SER A 250 9.86 -8.79 -13.86
N PHE A 251 9.82 -7.92 -12.85
CA PHE A 251 10.88 -6.95 -12.61
C PHE A 251 11.04 -6.62 -11.12
N SER A 252 12.24 -6.19 -10.74
CA SER A 252 12.54 -5.67 -9.41
C SER A 252 12.39 -4.16 -9.36
N LEU A 253 11.68 -3.66 -8.34
CA LEU A 253 11.72 -2.27 -7.89
C LEU A 253 12.50 -2.21 -6.57
N VAL A 254 13.64 -1.53 -6.59
CA VAL A 254 14.51 -1.37 -5.41
C VAL A 254 14.49 0.10 -4.98
N GLY A 255 14.50 0.36 -3.67
CA GLY A 255 14.57 1.71 -3.10
C GLY A 255 13.21 2.42 -2.99
N ILE A 256 12.11 1.67 -3.02
CA ILE A 256 10.75 2.18 -2.88
C ILE A 256 10.12 1.69 -1.56
N ASP A 257 9.12 2.41 -1.03
CA ASP A 257 8.34 1.96 0.12
C ASP A 257 7.11 1.12 -0.30
N ALA A 258 6.65 0.27 0.60
CA ALA A 258 5.50 -0.60 0.39
C ALA A 258 4.21 0.17 0.04
N SER A 259 4.04 1.39 0.56
CA SER A 259 2.88 2.24 0.26
C SER A 259 2.75 2.55 -1.24
N LEU A 260 3.86 2.95 -1.88
CA LEU A 260 3.89 3.30 -3.30
C LEU A 260 3.82 2.06 -4.19
N ALA A 261 4.55 1.00 -3.84
CA ALA A 261 4.45 -0.31 -4.52
C ALA A 261 3.01 -0.85 -4.49
N ASN A 262 2.35 -0.81 -3.34
CA ASN A 262 0.96 -1.24 -3.22
C ASN A 262 -0.03 -0.30 -3.96
N ALA A 263 0.27 0.99 -4.04
CA ALA A 263 -0.54 1.91 -4.84
C ALA A 263 -0.51 1.51 -6.33
N PHE A 264 0.66 1.24 -6.91
CA PHE A 264 0.77 0.77 -8.29
C PHE A 264 0.00 -0.54 -8.50
N ARG A 265 0.18 -1.52 -7.60
CA ARG A 265 -0.57 -2.78 -7.65
C ARG A 265 -2.09 -2.57 -7.65
N ARG A 266 -2.61 -1.65 -6.83
CA ARG A 266 -4.04 -1.36 -6.77
C ARG A 266 -4.54 -0.68 -8.04
N ILE A 267 -3.79 0.28 -8.57
CA ILE A 267 -4.15 0.98 -9.81
C ILE A 267 -4.21 0.00 -10.99
N LEU A 268 -3.22 -0.90 -11.10
CA LEU A 268 -3.19 -1.97 -12.10
C LEU A 268 -4.47 -2.82 -12.06
N LEU A 269 -4.94 -3.19 -10.87
CA LEU A 269 -6.11 -4.06 -10.71
C LEU A 269 -7.44 -3.35 -10.98
N SER A 270 -7.58 -2.08 -10.57
CA SER A 270 -8.90 -1.45 -10.45
C SER A 270 -9.12 -0.15 -11.22
N GLU A 271 -8.08 0.51 -11.73
CA GLU A 271 -8.23 1.89 -12.24
C GLU A 271 -7.81 2.08 -13.68
N ILE A 272 -6.99 1.19 -14.23
CA ILE A 272 -6.64 1.23 -15.64
C ILE A 272 -7.87 0.83 -16.46
N PRO A 273 -8.28 1.64 -17.45
CA PRO A 273 -9.49 1.39 -18.21
C PRO A 273 -9.29 0.31 -19.29
N THR A 274 -10.33 -0.47 -19.52
CA THR A 274 -10.39 -1.51 -20.56
C THR A 274 -11.75 -1.51 -21.24
N LEU A 275 -11.83 -2.17 -22.39
CA LEU A 275 -13.05 -2.36 -23.16
C LEU A 275 -13.64 -3.74 -22.87
N ALA A 276 -14.87 -3.83 -22.39
CA ALA A 276 -15.55 -5.12 -22.18
C ALA A 276 -17.04 -5.03 -22.54
N ILE A 277 -17.67 -6.19 -22.78
CA ILE A 277 -19.10 -6.28 -23.05
C ILE A 277 -19.88 -5.87 -21.79
N GLU A 278 -20.80 -4.91 -21.97
CA GLU A 278 -21.65 -4.39 -20.90
C GLU A 278 -23.11 -4.78 -21.13
N ASN A 279 -23.63 -4.48 -22.32
CA ASN A 279 -25.03 -4.75 -22.68
C ASN A 279 -25.11 -5.92 -23.66
N VAL A 280 -26.01 -6.85 -23.40
CA VAL A 280 -26.28 -8.01 -24.26
C VAL A 280 -27.76 -7.99 -24.61
N TYR A 281 -28.05 -7.90 -25.91
CA TYR A 281 -29.38 -7.88 -26.49
C TYR A 281 -29.66 -9.25 -27.08
N ILE A 282 -30.47 -10.04 -26.40
CA ILE A 282 -30.80 -11.40 -26.79
C ILE A 282 -32.07 -11.37 -27.63
N GLU A 283 -31.97 -11.75 -28.90
CA GLU A 283 -33.12 -11.89 -29.78
C GLU A 283 -33.76 -13.26 -29.63
N ASN A 284 -32.94 -14.32 -29.63
CA ASN A 284 -33.40 -15.68 -29.47
C ASN A 284 -32.33 -16.57 -28.84
N ASN A 285 -32.59 -17.09 -27.65
CA ASN A 285 -31.78 -18.11 -27.00
C ASN A 285 -32.66 -19.34 -26.71
N THR A 286 -32.41 -20.44 -27.43
CA THR A 286 -33.05 -21.75 -27.19
C THR A 286 -32.06 -22.76 -26.63
N SER A 287 -30.89 -22.31 -26.20
CA SER A 287 -29.89 -23.13 -25.54
C SER A 287 -30.33 -23.52 -24.13
N VAL A 288 -29.56 -24.40 -23.49
CA VAL A 288 -29.82 -24.85 -22.11
C VAL A 288 -29.36 -23.80 -21.08
N ILE A 289 -28.47 -22.88 -21.47
CA ILE A 289 -27.92 -21.85 -20.57
C ILE A 289 -28.92 -20.70 -20.47
N GLN A 290 -29.23 -20.29 -19.24
CA GLN A 290 -30.09 -19.13 -18.99
C GLN A 290 -29.44 -17.84 -19.50
N ASP A 291 -30.28 -16.91 -19.93
CA ASP A 291 -29.89 -15.64 -20.54
C ASP A 291 -28.94 -14.82 -19.67
N GLU A 292 -29.19 -14.73 -18.36
CA GLU A 292 -28.37 -13.96 -17.43
C GLU A 292 -26.98 -14.60 -17.25
N VAL A 293 -26.91 -15.93 -17.23
CA VAL A 293 -25.66 -16.67 -17.10
C VAL A 293 -24.86 -16.56 -18.39
N LEU A 294 -25.52 -16.64 -19.55
CA LEU A 294 -24.91 -16.46 -20.86
C LEU A 294 -24.32 -15.04 -20.97
N ALA A 295 -25.11 -14.01 -20.66
CA ALA A 295 -24.66 -12.62 -20.68
C ALA A 295 -23.48 -12.37 -19.73
N HIS A 296 -23.51 -12.93 -18.52
CA HIS A 296 -22.41 -12.83 -17.58
C HIS A 296 -21.12 -13.47 -18.12
N ARG A 297 -21.22 -14.66 -18.75
CA ARG A 297 -20.05 -15.32 -19.38
C ARG A 297 -19.47 -14.48 -20.51
N LEU A 298 -20.32 -13.93 -21.38
CA LEU A 298 -19.91 -13.07 -22.49
C LEU A 298 -19.18 -11.82 -21.97
N GLY A 299 -19.69 -11.21 -20.90
CA GLY A 299 -19.07 -10.07 -20.24
C GLY A 299 -17.63 -10.30 -19.73
N LEU A 300 -17.27 -11.55 -19.43
CA LEU A 300 -15.95 -11.91 -18.89
C LEU A 300 -14.93 -12.32 -19.95
N ILE A 301 -15.30 -12.34 -21.23
CA ILE A 301 -14.36 -12.65 -22.32
C ILE A 301 -13.45 -11.44 -22.52
N PRO A 302 -12.12 -11.58 -22.39
CA PRO A 302 -11.19 -10.53 -22.74
C PRO A 302 -11.11 -10.40 -24.26
N PHE A 303 -11.16 -9.16 -24.75
CA PHE A 303 -10.97 -8.83 -26.17
C PHE A 303 -9.67 -8.08 -26.34
N LYS A 304 -9.06 -8.14 -27.52
CA LYS A 304 -7.96 -7.28 -27.97
C LYS A 304 -8.45 -6.39 -29.11
N GLY A 305 -7.68 -5.35 -29.44
CA GLY A 305 -7.95 -4.47 -30.57
C GLY A 305 -6.82 -3.44 -30.74
N GLY A 306 -6.91 -2.64 -31.80
CA GLY A 306 -5.90 -1.62 -32.13
C GLY A 306 -5.64 -0.63 -30.98
N ARG A 307 -4.37 -0.43 -30.66
CA ARG A 307 -3.93 0.42 -29.52
C ARG A 307 -4.39 1.86 -29.65
N GLU A 308 -4.23 2.43 -30.84
CA GLU A 308 -4.67 3.80 -31.13
C GLU A 308 -6.18 3.96 -30.95
N GLY A 309 -6.94 2.97 -31.42
CA GLY A 309 -8.39 2.89 -31.25
C GLY A 309 -8.81 2.84 -29.78
N LEU A 310 -8.21 1.96 -28.98
CA LEU A 310 -8.55 1.78 -27.56
C LEU A 310 -8.16 2.99 -26.70
N HIS A 311 -7.01 3.60 -26.97
CA HIS A 311 -6.44 4.64 -26.12
C HIS A 311 -6.96 6.03 -26.46
N ASN A 312 -6.99 6.37 -27.76
CA ASN A 312 -7.22 7.75 -28.22
C ASN A 312 -8.60 7.95 -28.84
N PHE A 313 -9.11 6.97 -29.60
CA PHE A 313 -10.40 7.10 -30.27
C PHE A 313 -11.58 6.82 -29.32
N LEU A 314 -11.54 5.70 -28.58
CA LEU A 314 -12.62 5.31 -27.69
C LEU A 314 -12.69 6.15 -26.42
N LYS A 315 -13.83 6.80 -26.21
CA LYS A 315 -14.14 7.63 -25.05
C LYS A 315 -15.13 6.94 -24.10
N TRP A 316 -15.27 7.53 -22.92
CA TRP A 316 -16.21 7.08 -21.90
C TRP A 316 -17.66 7.16 -22.40
N HIS A 317 -18.38 6.05 -22.27
CA HIS A 317 -19.82 6.01 -22.49
C HIS A 317 -20.54 6.54 -21.25
N LYS A 318 -21.45 7.51 -21.44
CA LYS A 318 -22.34 7.99 -20.38
C LYS A 318 -23.59 7.12 -20.39
N LYS A 319 -23.89 6.43 -19.29
CA LYS A 319 -25.14 5.66 -19.18
C LYS A 319 -26.34 6.63 -19.30
N PRO A 320 -27.34 6.32 -20.13
CA PRO A 320 -28.52 7.17 -20.32
C PRO A 320 -29.31 7.28 -19.01
N GLU A 321 -30.04 8.38 -18.85
CA GLU A 321 -30.90 8.60 -17.67
C GLU A 321 -32.20 7.78 -17.78
N ALA A 322 -32.87 7.56 -16.64
CA ALA A 322 -34.10 6.77 -16.62
C ALA A 322 -35.20 7.43 -17.47
N GLY A 323 -35.61 6.76 -18.55
CA GLY A 323 -36.63 7.23 -19.50
C GLY A 323 -36.07 7.79 -20.82
N GLU A 324 -34.75 7.89 -20.96
CA GLU A 324 -34.10 8.13 -22.25
C GLU A 324 -34.00 6.83 -23.07
N ASP A 325 -33.90 6.97 -24.39
CA ASP A 325 -33.65 5.82 -25.27
C ASP A 325 -32.33 5.14 -24.85
N PRO A 326 -32.30 3.82 -24.60
CA PRO A 326 -31.07 3.09 -24.28
C PRO A 326 -29.95 3.26 -25.31
N TYR A 327 -30.30 3.62 -26.55
CA TYR A 327 -29.35 3.90 -27.63
C TYR A 327 -29.01 5.39 -27.76
N ALA A 328 -29.70 6.29 -27.06
CA ALA A 328 -29.36 7.71 -27.03
C ALA A 328 -27.98 7.88 -26.41
N GLY A 329 -27.00 8.19 -27.27
CA GLY A 329 -25.61 8.35 -26.87
C GLY A 329 -24.69 7.20 -27.29
N CYS A 330 -25.18 6.17 -27.97
CA CYS A 330 -24.32 5.18 -28.63
C CYS A 330 -23.76 5.77 -29.92
N PHE A 331 -22.46 6.07 -29.93
CA PHE A 331 -21.72 6.58 -31.08
C PHE A 331 -20.55 5.66 -31.42
N ASP A 332 -20.01 5.81 -32.63
CA ASP A 332 -18.84 5.06 -33.10
C ASP A 332 -17.61 5.24 -32.19
N TRP A 333 -17.45 6.38 -31.53
CA TRP A 333 -16.33 6.66 -30.64
C TRP A 333 -16.54 6.23 -29.17
N ASN A 334 -17.67 5.63 -28.78
CA ASN A 334 -17.87 5.18 -27.39
C ASN A 334 -18.48 3.77 -27.23
N THR A 335 -19.00 3.20 -28.33
CA THR A 335 -19.72 1.93 -28.28
C THR A 335 -19.27 1.03 -29.43
N VAL A 336 -18.80 -0.15 -29.09
CA VAL A 336 -18.40 -1.19 -30.06
C VAL A 336 -19.50 -2.25 -30.11
N ARG A 337 -19.97 -2.59 -31.31
CA ARG A 337 -20.99 -3.61 -31.51
C ARG A 337 -20.39 -4.95 -31.93
N LEU A 338 -20.83 -6.01 -31.29
CA LEU A 338 -20.51 -7.39 -31.62
C LEU A 338 -21.81 -8.18 -31.85
N GLU A 339 -21.74 -9.25 -32.64
CA GLU A 339 -22.86 -10.14 -32.93
C GLU A 339 -22.45 -11.61 -32.72
N LEU A 340 -23.37 -12.42 -32.23
CA LEU A 340 -23.21 -13.88 -32.13
C LEU A 340 -24.49 -14.53 -32.62
N ASN A 341 -24.41 -15.19 -33.78
CA ASN A 341 -25.52 -15.89 -34.40
C ASN A 341 -25.08 -17.30 -34.79
N VAL A 342 -25.46 -18.28 -33.96
CA VAL A 342 -25.06 -19.68 -34.14
C VAL A 342 -26.27 -20.60 -33.97
N THR A 343 -26.52 -21.40 -35.00
CA THR A 343 -27.50 -22.50 -34.98
C THR A 343 -26.77 -23.83 -35.07
N CYS A 344 -27.16 -24.79 -34.21
CA CYS A 344 -26.64 -26.14 -34.24
C CYS A 344 -27.49 -27.05 -35.14
N THR A 345 -26.85 -27.73 -36.08
CA THR A 345 -27.48 -28.65 -37.04
C THR A 345 -26.85 -30.04 -36.97
N VAL A 346 -27.60 -31.05 -37.42
CA VAL A 346 -27.06 -32.41 -37.53
C VAL A 346 -26.05 -32.46 -38.66
N ASN A 347 -24.92 -33.12 -38.44
CA ASN A 347 -23.97 -33.42 -39.51
C ASN A 347 -24.42 -34.69 -40.23
N GLU A 348 -24.86 -34.55 -41.47
CA GLU A 348 -25.34 -35.68 -42.28
C GLU A 348 -24.22 -36.64 -42.69
N ASP A 349 -22.97 -36.17 -42.70
CA ASP A 349 -21.79 -36.98 -43.03
C ASP A 349 -21.29 -37.84 -41.87
N ALA A 350 -21.82 -37.62 -40.66
CA ALA A 350 -21.41 -38.37 -39.48
C ALA A 350 -22.03 -39.77 -39.45
N SER A 351 -21.28 -40.75 -38.95
CA SER A 351 -21.81 -42.10 -38.72
C SER A 351 -23.01 -42.04 -37.76
N PRO A 352 -24.10 -42.80 -38.00
CA PRO A 352 -25.23 -42.88 -37.08
C PRO A 352 -24.87 -43.37 -35.66
N ALA A 353 -23.70 -44.02 -35.51
CA ALA A 353 -23.17 -44.48 -34.23
C ALA A 353 -22.11 -43.55 -33.62
N GLU A 354 -21.87 -42.38 -34.22
CA GLU A 354 -20.89 -41.41 -33.73
C GLU A 354 -21.37 -40.80 -32.41
N ASN A 355 -20.52 -40.91 -31.38
CA ASN A 355 -20.84 -40.45 -30.03
C ASN A 355 -20.22 -39.08 -29.71
N ASP A 356 -19.22 -38.63 -30.47
CA ASP A 356 -18.60 -37.33 -30.27
C ASP A 356 -19.51 -36.20 -30.80
N PRO A 357 -20.02 -35.31 -29.93
CA PRO A 357 -20.90 -34.22 -30.36
C PRO A 357 -20.26 -33.26 -31.36
N LEU A 358 -18.93 -33.13 -31.36
CA LEU A 358 -18.20 -32.26 -32.30
C LEU A 358 -18.16 -32.82 -33.73
N LYS A 359 -18.31 -34.14 -33.87
CA LYS A 359 -18.37 -34.82 -35.17
C LYS A 359 -19.81 -35.04 -35.61
N ALA A 360 -20.69 -35.39 -34.67
CA ALA A 360 -22.09 -35.69 -34.93
C ALA A 360 -22.91 -34.44 -35.33
N TYR A 361 -22.50 -33.24 -34.90
CA TYR A 361 -23.25 -32.01 -35.14
C TYR A 361 -22.34 -30.86 -35.58
N HIS A 362 -22.86 -29.98 -36.43
CA HIS A 362 -22.23 -28.70 -36.71
C HIS A 362 -22.53 -27.71 -35.58
N ASN A 363 -21.54 -26.91 -35.19
CA ASN A 363 -21.65 -25.86 -34.17
C ASN A 363 -22.19 -26.35 -32.81
N ALA A 364 -21.85 -27.60 -32.44
CA ALA A 364 -22.23 -28.17 -31.16
C ALA A 364 -21.65 -27.40 -29.96
N HIS A 365 -20.49 -26.77 -30.15
CA HIS A 365 -19.79 -25.97 -29.15
C HIS A 365 -19.61 -24.57 -29.72
N VAL A 366 -20.07 -23.56 -28.99
CA VAL A 366 -19.94 -22.15 -29.35
C VAL A 366 -18.74 -21.59 -28.61
N TYR A 367 -17.81 -21.00 -29.35
CA TYR A 367 -16.56 -20.47 -28.85
C TYR A 367 -16.49 -18.95 -29.02
N ALA A 368 -15.55 -18.30 -28.33
CA ALA A 368 -15.35 -16.86 -28.46
C ALA A 368 -15.02 -16.42 -29.89
N ARG A 369 -14.32 -17.25 -30.68
CA ARG A 369 -14.09 -16.99 -32.11
C ARG A 369 -15.36 -16.80 -32.95
N ASP A 370 -16.50 -17.31 -32.49
CA ASP A 370 -17.77 -17.20 -33.21
C ASP A 370 -18.41 -15.82 -33.03
N ILE A 371 -17.86 -14.98 -32.14
CA ILE A 371 -18.26 -13.59 -31.95
C ILE A 371 -17.68 -12.73 -33.06
N VAL A 372 -18.56 -12.06 -33.80
CA VAL A 372 -18.21 -11.21 -34.93
C VAL A 372 -18.24 -9.75 -34.52
N PHE A 373 -17.16 -9.02 -34.79
CA PHE A 373 -17.13 -7.57 -34.65
C PHE A 373 -17.79 -6.89 -35.85
N VAL A 374 -18.72 -5.97 -35.58
CA VAL A 374 -19.47 -5.23 -36.61
C VAL A 374 -19.10 -3.75 -36.52
N PRO A 375 -18.09 -3.30 -37.28
CA PRO A 375 -17.60 -1.92 -37.21
C PRO A 375 -18.65 -0.93 -37.70
N THR A 376 -18.73 0.21 -37.03
CA THR A 376 -19.65 1.31 -37.39
C THR A 376 -18.88 2.62 -37.55
N GLY A 377 -19.22 3.41 -38.58
CA GLY A 377 -18.63 4.74 -38.78
C GLY A 377 -17.11 4.71 -38.94
N LYS A 378 -16.40 5.53 -38.16
CA LYS A 378 -14.94 5.63 -38.22
C LYS A 378 -14.18 4.46 -37.58
N GLN A 379 -14.88 3.52 -36.94
CA GLN A 379 -14.24 2.36 -36.32
C GLN A 379 -13.43 1.52 -37.30
N VAL A 380 -13.82 1.48 -38.58
CA VAL A 380 -13.11 0.74 -39.62
C VAL A 380 -11.66 1.22 -39.78
N GLU A 381 -11.41 2.52 -39.55
CA GLU A 381 -10.08 3.13 -39.65
C GLU A 381 -9.14 2.67 -38.52
N TYR A 382 -9.68 2.36 -37.34
CA TYR A 382 -8.91 2.03 -36.13
C TYR A 382 -8.92 0.54 -35.74
N PHE A 383 -9.91 -0.21 -36.21
CA PHE A 383 -10.16 -1.59 -35.83
C PHE A 383 -10.34 -2.48 -37.07
N SER A 384 -9.31 -2.58 -37.91
CA SER A 384 -9.32 -3.42 -39.10
C SER A 384 -8.06 -4.30 -39.20
N GLY A 385 -8.14 -5.38 -39.98
CA GLY A 385 -7.02 -6.32 -40.14
C GLY A 385 -6.60 -6.95 -38.81
N GLU A 386 -5.31 -6.86 -38.47
CA GLU A 386 -4.76 -7.39 -37.22
C GLU A 386 -5.21 -6.61 -35.98
N ASP A 387 -5.63 -5.35 -36.15
CA ASP A 387 -6.13 -4.45 -35.10
C ASP A 387 -7.64 -4.58 -34.87
N ALA A 388 -8.31 -5.46 -35.61
CA ALA A 388 -9.73 -5.73 -35.43
C ALA A 388 -10.04 -6.20 -34.00
N ILE A 389 -11.21 -5.79 -33.50
CA ILE A 389 -11.66 -6.22 -32.18
C ILE A 389 -11.98 -7.71 -32.25
N ALA A 390 -11.26 -8.49 -31.46
CA ALA A 390 -11.38 -9.94 -31.42
C ALA A 390 -11.13 -10.45 -30.00
N PRO A 391 -11.67 -11.61 -29.61
CA PRO A 391 -11.31 -12.23 -28.34
C PRO A 391 -9.80 -12.44 -28.23
N THR A 392 -9.22 -12.20 -27.07
CA THR A 392 -7.78 -12.48 -26.85
C THR A 392 -7.51 -13.98 -27.01
N ASN A 393 -8.40 -14.82 -26.45
CA ASN A 393 -8.36 -16.26 -26.62
C ASN A 393 -9.59 -16.73 -27.40
N PRO A 394 -9.43 -17.19 -28.66
CA PRO A 394 -10.54 -17.62 -29.51
C PRO A 394 -11.22 -18.91 -29.02
N ASP A 395 -10.54 -19.73 -28.22
CA ASP A 395 -10.98 -21.07 -27.81
C ASP A 395 -11.80 -21.08 -26.50
N ILE A 396 -12.18 -19.91 -25.99
CA ILE A 396 -13.05 -19.83 -24.79
C ILE A 396 -14.43 -20.40 -25.14
N LEU A 397 -14.81 -21.49 -24.49
CA LEU A 397 -16.14 -22.10 -24.65
C LEU A 397 -17.21 -21.23 -23.97
N ILE A 398 -18.20 -20.80 -24.75
CA ILE A 398 -19.33 -19.99 -24.29
C ILE A 398 -20.49 -20.89 -23.90
N ALA A 399 -20.94 -21.72 -24.84
CA ALA A 399 -22.13 -22.56 -24.71
C ALA A 399 -21.96 -23.89 -25.45
N LYS A 400 -22.75 -24.89 -25.05
CA LYS A 400 -22.88 -26.16 -25.77
C LYS A 400 -24.32 -26.30 -26.24
N LEU A 401 -24.50 -26.56 -27.53
CA LEU A 401 -25.79 -26.67 -28.19
C LEU A 401 -26.09 -28.12 -28.59
N ARG A 402 -27.36 -28.37 -28.88
CA ARG A 402 -27.87 -29.56 -29.56
C ARG A 402 -28.66 -29.15 -30.80
N PRO A 403 -28.89 -30.08 -31.75
CA PRO A 403 -29.58 -29.77 -32.99
C PRO A 403 -30.89 -29.02 -32.75
N ARG A 404 -31.17 -28.02 -33.60
CA ARG A 404 -32.32 -27.10 -33.53
C ARG A 404 -32.23 -26.02 -32.46
N GLN A 405 -31.21 -26.02 -31.61
CA GLN A 405 -30.94 -24.90 -30.71
C GLN A 405 -30.16 -23.82 -31.44
N THR A 406 -30.48 -22.57 -31.10
CA THR A 406 -29.88 -21.37 -31.64
C THR A 406 -29.59 -20.36 -30.53
N ILE A 407 -28.52 -19.60 -30.72
CA ILE A 407 -28.20 -18.38 -29.98
C ILE A 407 -28.08 -17.27 -31.01
N ASN A 408 -28.94 -16.26 -30.91
CA ASN A 408 -28.88 -15.04 -31.70
C ASN A 408 -28.95 -13.84 -30.75
N LEU A 409 -27.86 -13.07 -30.70
CA LEU A 409 -27.73 -11.91 -29.84
C LEU A 409 -26.75 -10.87 -30.43
N ALA A 410 -26.97 -9.62 -30.03
CA ALA A 410 -26.06 -8.50 -30.26
C ALA A 410 -25.48 -8.02 -28.92
N MET A 411 -24.28 -7.46 -28.92
CA MET A 411 -23.59 -7.02 -27.71
C MET A 411 -22.96 -5.66 -27.92
N HIS A 412 -23.01 -4.81 -26.90
CA HIS A 412 -22.31 -3.53 -26.87
C HIS A 412 -21.18 -3.58 -25.84
N MET A 413 -19.98 -3.21 -26.28
CA MET A 413 -18.84 -3.00 -25.40
C MET A 413 -18.66 -1.52 -25.07
N HIS A 414 -18.31 -1.25 -23.83
CA HIS A 414 -18.01 0.09 -23.34
C HIS A 414 -16.70 0.09 -22.55
N LYS A 415 -16.07 1.27 -22.49
CA LYS A 415 -14.87 1.49 -21.68
C LYS A 415 -15.26 1.58 -20.21
N GLY A 416 -14.61 0.78 -19.36
CA GLY A 416 -14.87 0.69 -17.93
C GLY A 416 -13.58 0.58 -17.11
N ILE A 417 -13.70 0.56 -15.78
CA ILE A 417 -12.57 0.34 -14.86
C ILE A 417 -12.81 -0.88 -13.96
N GLY A 418 -11.74 -1.55 -13.55
CA GLY A 418 -11.82 -2.74 -12.68
C GLY A 418 -12.49 -2.50 -11.32
N SER A 419 -12.49 -1.25 -10.83
CA SER A 419 -13.16 -0.86 -9.58
C SER A 419 -14.68 -0.89 -9.68
N ASP A 420 -15.23 -0.76 -10.89
CA ASP A 420 -16.67 -0.88 -11.15
C ASP A 420 -17.05 -2.35 -11.27
N HIS A 421 -16.33 -3.09 -12.12
CA HIS A 421 -16.51 -4.53 -12.28
C HIS A 421 -15.20 -5.22 -12.66
N ALA A 422 -14.95 -6.41 -12.09
CA ALA A 422 -13.72 -7.18 -12.31
C ALA A 422 -13.43 -7.53 -13.78
N LYS A 423 -14.47 -7.61 -14.62
CA LYS A 423 -14.33 -7.82 -16.08
C LYS A 423 -13.50 -6.75 -16.78
N PHE A 424 -13.41 -5.56 -16.19
CA PHE A 424 -12.61 -4.46 -16.71
C PHE A 424 -11.16 -4.44 -16.18
N SER A 425 -10.75 -5.46 -15.41
CA SER A 425 -9.35 -5.54 -14.98
C SER A 425 -8.46 -5.91 -16.18
N PRO A 426 -7.45 -5.10 -16.53
CA PRO A 426 -6.54 -5.41 -17.64
C PRO A 426 -5.52 -6.50 -17.30
N VAL A 427 -5.43 -6.89 -16.04
CA VAL A 427 -4.49 -7.89 -15.54
C VAL A 427 -5.24 -9.15 -15.14
N ALA A 428 -4.68 -10.31 -15.47
CA ALA A 428 -5.11 -11.57 -14.87
C ALA A 428 -4.74 -11.54 -13.39
N THR A 429 -3.48 -11.22 -13.10
CA THR A 429 -3.02 -10.88 -11.76
C THR A 429 -1.88 -9.87 -11.80
N ALA A 430 -1.88 -8.96 -10.84
CA ALA A 430 -0.75 -8.09 -10.56
C ALA A 430 -0.40 -8.25 -9.09
N SER A 431 0.79 -8.74 -8.83
CA SER A 431 1.27 -8.99 -7.47
C SER A 431 2.72 -8.61 -7.31
N TYR A 432 3.14 -8.47 -6.07
CA TYR A 432 4.55 -8.35 -5.76
C TYR A 432 4.88 -9.20 -4.54
N ARG A 433 6.15 -9.57 -4.44
CA ARG A 433 6.74 -10.15 -3.23
C ARG A 433 8.04 -9.44 -2.92
N LEU A 434 8.43 -9.44 -1.65
CA LEU A 434 9.74 -8.92 -1.25
C LEU A 434 10.82 -9.95 -1.60
N LEU A 435 12.02 -9.50 -1.94
CA LEU A 435 13.17 -10.39 -2.16
C LEU A 435 13.45 -11.18 -0.86
N PRO A 436 13.42 -12.52 -0.89
CA PRO A 436 13.83 -13.32 0.25
C PRO A 436 15.31 -13.14 0.58
N THR A 437 15.64 -13.19 1.85
CA THR A 437 17.02 -13.23 2.34
C THR A 437 17.22 -14.47 3.19
N ILE A 438 18.28 -15.22 2.89
CA ILE A 438 18.66 -16.43 3.65
C ILE A 438 20.06 -16.16 4.16
N THR A 439 20.21 -16.09 5.48
CA THR A 439 21.51 -15.88 6.12
C THR A 439 21.87 -17.11 6.93
N ILE A 440 22.96 -17.77 6.53
CA ILE A 440 23.55 -18.89 7.25
C ILE A 440 24.49 -18.29 8.31
N THR A 441 24.12 -18.37 9.58
CA THR A 441 24.89 -17.79 10.69
C THR A 441 25.96 -18.73 11.21
N LYS A 442 25.79 -20.03 10.99
CA LYS A 442 26.74 -21.07 11.37
C LYS A 442 26.87 -22.06 10.22
N PRO A 443 28.06 -22.62 9.99
CA PRO A 443 28.30 -23.56 8.90
C PRO A 443 27.40 -24.79 9.02
N ILE A 444 26.91 -25.26 7.87
CA ILE A 444 26.09 -26.46 7.72
C ILE A 444 26.83 -27.37 6.75
N LEU A 445 27.27 -28.53 7.24
CA LEU A 445 28.27 -29.37 6.60
C LEU A 445 27.81 -30.82 6.42
N GLY A 446 28.40 -31.52 5.46
CA GLY A 446 28.17 -32.94 5.18
C GLY A 446 26.70 -33.27 4.87
N ALA A 447 26.18 -34.29 5.54
CA ALA A 447 24.80 -34.76 5.35
C ALA A 447 23.74 -33.69 5.73
N ASP A 448 24.06 -32.82 6.69
CA ASP A 448 23.18 -31.71 7.07
C ASP A 448 23.05 -30.69 5.94
N ALA A 449 24.12 -30.48 5.15
CA ALA A 449 24.09 -29.56 4.00
C ALA A 449 23.15 -30.08 2.90
N GLU A 450 23.20 -31.37 2.59
CA GLU A 450 22.29 -31.99 1.64
C GLU A 450 20.83 -31.94 2.10
N LYS A 451 20.59 -32.20 3.39
CA LYS A 451 19.26 -32.11 3.99
C LYS A 451 18.75 -30.66 3.99
N PHE A 452 19.63 -29.70 4.28
CA PHE A 452 19.30 -28.28 4.24
C PHE A 452 18.92 -27.85 2.82
N ALA A 453 19.66 -28.28 1.79
CA ALA A 453 19.31 -27.99 0.41
C ALA A 453 17.94 -28.56 0.00
N LYS A 454 17.58 -29.75 0.50
CA LYS A 454 16.25 -30.37 0.28
C LYS A 454 15.09 -29.61 0.95
N CYS A 455 15.36 -28.73 1.91
CA CYS A 455 14.34 -27.90 2.55
C CYS A 455 13.87 -26.73 1.67
N PHE A 456 14.59 -26.41 0.60
CA PHE A 456 14.29 -25.30 -0.30
C PHE A 456 13.97 -25.78 -1.72
N PRO A 457 13.32 -24.93 -2.54
CA PRO A 457 13.20 -25.17 -3.97
C PRO A 457 14.57 -25.37 -4.64
N LYS A 458 14.60 -26.18 -5.70
CA LYS A 458 15.82 -26.46 -6.47
C LYS A 458 16.46 -25.15 -6.96
N GLY A 459 17.76 -25.01 -6.75
CA GLY A 459 18.55 -23.85 -7.19
C GLY A 459 18.63 -22.69 -6.19
N VAL A 460 17.95 -22.76 -5.04
CA VAL A 460 18.09 -21.76 -3.96
C VAL A 460 19.39 -21.97 -3.20
N ILE A 461 19.61 -23.20 -2.73
CA ILE A 461 20.81 -23.62 -2.00
C ILE A 461 21.67 -24.50 -2.91
N GLY A 462 22.94 -24.14 -3.03
CA GLY A 462 23.98 -24.93 -3.68
C GLY A 462 24.80 -25.72 -2.66
N LEU A 463 25.45 -26.77 -3.16
CA LEU A 463 26.40 -27.57 -2.40
C LEU A 463 27.79 -27.33 -2.98
N GLU A 464 28.67 -26.78 -2.16
CA GLU A 464 30.07 -26.50 -2.52
C GLU A 464 30.99 -27.26 -1.57
N LYS A 465 32.28 -27.38 -1.92
CA LYS A 465 33.28 -27.89 -0.99
C LYS A 465 33.91 -26.73 -0.21
N VAL A 466 34.22 -26.95 1.06
CA VAL A 466 35.00 -26.01 1.87
C VAL A 466 36.38 -25.84 1.26
N THR A 467 36.81 -24.60 1.04
CA THR A 467 38.13 -24.30 0.49
C THR A 467 39.20 -24.35 1.58
N ALA A 468 40.46 -24.62 1.19
CA ALA A 468 41.60 -24.63 2.12
C ALA A 468 41.76 -23.29 2.87
N GLU A 469 41.43 -22.17 2.20
CA GLU A 469 41.48 -20.82 2.79
C GLU A 469 40.43 -20.64 3.90
N GLU A 470 39.20 -21.10 3.68
CA GLU A 470 38.13 -21.04 4.68
C GLU A 470 38.42 -21.95 5.88
N ALA A 471 39.03 -23.11 5.62
CA ALA A 471 39.41 -24.07 6.66
C ALA A 471 40.61 -23.60 7.50
N ALA A 472 41.47 -22.72 6.96
CA ALA A 472 42.62 -22.16 7.67
C ALA A 472 42.25 -20.91 8.51
N GLN A 473 41.14 -20.24 8.20
CA GLN A 473 40.74 -19.01 8.86
C GLN A 473 40.09 -19.27 10.24
N ALA A 474 40.79 -18.88 11.30
CA ALA A 474 40.26 -18.95 12.66
C ALA A 474 38.99 -18.08 12.83
N GLY A 475 37.92 -18.67 13.35
CA GLY A 475 36.60 -18.06 13.52
C GLY A 475 35.66 -18.20 12.33
N SER A 476 36.06 -18.85 11.23
CA SER A 476 35.19 -19.09 10.06
C SER A 476 34.08 -20.11 10.34
N GLY A 477 34.29 -20.97 11.35
CA GLY A 477 33.46 -22.13 11.65
C GLY A 477 33.74 -23.35 10.77
N TYR A 478 34.58 -23.21 9.74
CA TYR A 478 34.99 -24.28 8.82
C TYR A 478 36.36 -24.89 9.18
N GLU A 479 36.89 -24.56 10.35
CA GLU A 479 38.24 -24.94 10.81
C GLU A 479 38.48 -26.45 10.72
N GLY A 480 39.50 -26.85 9.95
CA GLY A 480 39.90 -28.25 9.80
C GLY A 480 38.93 -29.14 9.01
N GLN A 481 37.90 -28.57 8.37
CA GLN A 481 36.90 -29.30 7.57
C GLN A 481 37.10 -29.08 6.06
N GLU A 482 38.36 -29.08 5.61
CA GLU A 482 38.72 -28.91 4.21
C GLU A 482 38.13 -30.04 3.34
N GLY A 483 37.50 -29.67 2.21
CA GLY A 483 36.93 -30.62 1.26
C GLY A 483 35.55 -31.17 1.64
N GLU A 484 35.03 -30.85 2.82
CA GLU A 484 33.68 -31.23 3.24
C GLU A 484 32.61 -30.43 2.48
N THR A 485 31.43 -31.01 2.28
CA THR A 485 30.33 -30.35 1.56
C THR A 485 29.65 -29.32 2.45
N LYS A 486 29.64 -28.05 2.03
CA LYS A 486 28.94 -26.93 2.67
C LYS A 486 27.72 -26.49 1.87
N ALA A 487 26.70 -26.02 2.57
CA ALA A 487 25.57 -25.36 1.95
C ALA A 487 25.84 -23.86 1.73
N VAL A 488 25.61 -23.38 0.51
CA VAL A 488 25.73 -21.97 0.15
C VAL A 488 24.43 -21.45 -0.47
N VAL A 489 24.10 -20.19 -0.24
CA VAL A 489 22.94 -19.56 -0.87
C VAL A 489 23.34 -19.11 -2.27
N VAL A 490 22.76 -19.73 -3.29
CA VAL A 490 23.05 -19.42 -4.71
C VAL A 490 22.11 -18.35 -5.22
N ASP A 491 20.80 -18.58 -5.09
CA ASP A 491 19.77 -17.69 -5.60
C ASP A 491 18.56 -17.62 -4.67
N ALA A 492 18.57 -16.65 -3.77
CA ALA A 492 17.47 -16.42 -2.83
C ALA A 492 16.17 -15.98 -3.53
N MET A 493 16.23 -15.51 -4.78
CA MET A 493 15.04 -15.07 -5.51
C MET A 493 14.11 -16.24 -5.81
N LYS A 494 14.66 -17.45 -6.04
CA LYS A 494 13.87 -18.66 -6.31
C LYS A 494 13.13 -19.21 -5.09
N ASP A 495 13.43 -18.70 -3.90
CA ASP A 495 12.78 -19.17 -2.68
C ASP A 495 11.30 -18.72 -2.61
N THR A 496 10.44 -19.67 -2.27
CA THR A 496 9.01 -19.44 -1.98
C THR A 496 8.78 -19.12 -0.50
N VAL A 497 9.81 -19.25 0.33
CA VAL A 497 9.79 -18.97 1.77
C VAL A 497 8.84 -19.91 2.52
N SER A 498 8.99 -21.21 2.25
CA SER A 498 8.19 -22.31 2.84
C SER A 498 8.37 -22.45 4.36
N ARG A 499 9.50 -21.94 4.89
CA ARG A 499 9.94 -22.09 6.29
C ARG A 499 10.26 -23.53 6.72
N GLU A 500 10.41 -24.46 5.78
CA GLU A 500 10.68 -25.87 6.11
C GLU A 500 11.98 -26.03 6.92
N ALA A 501 13.01 -25.25 6.59
CA ALA A 501 14.27 -25.23 7.33
C ALA A 501 14.10 -24.94 8.85
N LEU A 502 13.06 -24.21 9.25
CA LEU A 502 12.80 -23.87 10.66
C LEU A 502 12.11 -25.00 11.45
N ARG A 503 11.69 -26.09 10.78
CA ARG A 503 11.07 -27.25 11.43
C ARG A 503 12.10 -28.23 11.97
N HIS A 504 13.29 -28.28 11.38
CA HIS A 504 14.36 -29.20 11.76
C HIS A 504 15.21 -28.63 12.89
N LYS A 505 15.39 -29.42 13.95
CA LYS A 505 16.20 -29.04 15.13
C LYS A 505 17.68 -28.79 14.80
N GLU A 506 18.21 -29.49 13.79
CA GLU A 506 19.60 -29.41 13.35
C GLU A 506 19.98 -28.02 12.79
N PHE A 507 18.98 -27.25 12.32
CA PHE A 507 19.17 -25.92 11.73
C PHE A 507 18.77 -24.79 12.70
N GLU A 508 18.31 -25.12 13.89
CA GLU A 508 17.92 -24.14 14.90
C GLU A 508 19.13 -23.29 15.32
N GLY A 509 19.02 -21.97 15.16
CA GLY A 509 20.13 -21.03 15.44
C GLY A 509 21.28 -21.04 14.43
N LYS A 510 21.17 -21.79 13.32
CA LYS A 510 22.14 -21.77 12.20
C LYS A 510 21.65 -20.95 11.01
N VAL A 511 20.36 -20.66 10.93
CA VAL A 511 19.72 -20.04 9.75
C VAL A 511 18.78 -18.93 10.20
N LYS A 512 18.88 -17.78 9.54
CA LYS A 512 17.91 -16.69 9.65
C LYS A 512 17.26 -16.48 8.28
N LEU A 513 15.94 -16.58 8.27
CA LEU A 513 15.12 -16.26 7.10
C LEU A 513 14.61 -14.83 7.23
N GLY A 514 14.59 -14.11 6.12
CA GLY A 514 14.12 -12.74 6.07
C GLY A 514 13.59 -12.37 4.69
N ARG A 515 13.14 -11.12 4.59
CA ARG A 515 12.78 -10.47 3.34
C ARG A 515 13.30 -9.05 3.35
N ARG A 516 13.90 -8.62 2.26
CA ARG A 516 14.39 -7.25 2.10
C ARG A 516 13.22 -6.30 1.82
N ARG A 517 13.03 -5.31 2.68
CA ARG A 517 11.86 -4.39 2.70
C ARG A 517 11.82 -3.43 1.52
N ASP A 518 12.97 -2.98 1.06
CA ASP A 518 13.14 -2.03 -0.04
C ASP A 518 13.28 -2.69 -1.41
N HIS A 519 13.11 -4.01 -1.53
CA HIS A 519 13.25 -4.74 -2.79
C HIS A 519 11.98 -5.54 -3.08
N PHE A 520 11.18 -5.03 -4.01
CA PHE A 520 9.96 -5.66 -4.49
C PHE A 520 10.20 -6.33 -5.83
N ILE A 521 9.72 -7.56 -5.98
CA ILE A 521 9.67 -8.30 -7.24
C ILE A 521 8.21 -8.28 -7.68
N PHE A 522 7.93 -7.52 -8.73
CA PHE A 522 6.62 -7.43 -9.35
C PHE A 522 6.46 -8.52 -10.40
N SER A 523 5.23 -9.04 -10.51
CA SER A 523 4.78 -9.93 -11.58
C SER A 523 3.44 -9.39 -12.08
N ILE A 524 3.39 -9.05 -13.36
CA ILE A 524 2.22 -8.47 -14.02
C ILE A 524 1.86 -9.39 -15.19
N GLU A 525 0.66 -9.97 -15.11
CA GLU A 525 0.08 -10.80 -16.15
C GLU A 525 -1.05 -10.03 -16.84
N SER A 526 -0.93 -9.74 -18.13
CA SER A 526 -1.94 -9.03 -18.90
C SER A 526 -3.02 -9.97 -19.46
N THR A 527 -4.25 -9.46 -19.58
CA THR A 527 -5.36 -10.16 -20.27
C THR A 527 -5.38 -9.92 -21.78
N GLY A 528 -4.48 -9.08 -22.30
CA GLY A 528 -4.16 -8.95 -23.72
C GLY A 528 -4.62 -7.67 -24.43
N GLN A 529 -5.39 -6.79 -23.77
CA GLN A 529 -5.65 -5.43 -24.32
C GLN A 529 -4.44 -4.52 -24.25
N TRP A 530 -3.61 -4.74 -23.24
CA TRP A 530 -2.42 -3.97 -22.95
C TRP A 530 -1.22 -4.90 -22.94
N ASP A 531 -0.05 -4.40 -23.30
CA ASP A 531 1.18 -5.13 -23.04
C ASP A 531 1.54 -5.02 -21.55
N SER A 532 2.20 -6.05 -21.03
CA SER A 532 2.46 -6.19 -19.60
C SER A 532 3.37 -5.09 -19.01
N ASP A 533 4.30 -4.55 -19.81
CA ASP A 533 5.20 -3.45 -19.45
C ASP A 533 4.49 -2.09 -19.47
N GLU A 534 3.66 -1.85 -20.50
CA GLU A 534 2.86 -0.64 -20.64
C GLU A 534 1.91 -0.45 -19.46
N LEU A 535 1.30 -1.53 -18.97
CA LEU A 535 0.41 -1.49 -17.80
C LEU A 535 1.07 -0.87 -16.58
N PHE A 536 2.32 -1.21 -16.31
CA PHE A 536 3.04 -0.61 -15.18
C PHE A 536 3.25 0.89 -15.39
N LEU A 537 3.62 1.30 -16.60
CA LEU A 537 3.79 2.72 -16.95
C LEU A 537 2.47 3.49 -16.82
N GLU A 538 1.36 2.92 -17.26
CA GLU A 538 0.03 3.51 -17.09
C GLU A 538 -0.35 3.65 -15.62
N SER A 539 -0.01 2.68 -14.78
CA SER A 539 -0.26 2.79 -13.34
C SER A 539 0.45 3.99 -12.70
N VAL A 540 1.68 4.28 -13.14
CA VAL A 540 2.46 5.43 -12.69
C VAL A 540 1.86 6.74 -13.21
N LYS A 541 1.44 6.77 -14.49
CA LYS A 541 0.76 7.93 -15.09
C LYS A 541 -0.54 8.26 -14.34
N HIS A 542 -1.36 7.26 -14.03
CA HIS A 542 -2.61 7.42 -13.27
C HIS A 542 -2.37 8.00 -11.87
N LEU A 543 -1.36 7.49 -11.15
CA LEU A 543 -1.02 8.05 -9.84
C LEU A 543 -0.59 9.51 -9.93
N LYS A 544 0.24 9.86 -10.93
CA LYS A 544 0.68 11.24 -11.19
C LYS A 544 -0.50 12.16 -11.50
N LEU A 545 -1.46 11.71 -12.31
CA LEU A 545 -2.66 12.48 -12.65
C LEU A 545 -3.53 12.76 -11.41
N LYS A 546 -3.66 11.78 -10.50
CA LYS A 546 -4.38 11.97 -9.24
C LYS A 546 -3.74 13.03 -8.36
N CYS A 547 -2.41 12.99 -8.21
CA CYS A 547 -1.68 14.01 -7.44
C CYS A 547 -1.89 15.41 -8.04
N LYS A 548 -1.78 15.56 -9.37
CA LYS A 548 -2.04 16.84 -10.06
C LYS A 548 -3.46 17.35 -9.86
N LYS A 549 -4.46 16.45 -9.91
CA LYS A 549 -5.86 16.82 -9.69
C LYS A 549 -6.07 17.34 -8.26
N LEU A 550 -5.50 16.66 -7.27
CA LEU A 550 -5.56 17.09 -5.87
C LEU A 550 -4.83 18.43 -5.65
N GLU A 551 -3.65 18.60 -6.24
CA GLU A 551 -2.90 19.85 -6.21
C GLU A 551 -3.74 21.02 -6.73
N GLN A 552 -4.38 20.85 -7.89
CA GLN A 552 -5.26 21.88 -8.45
C GLN A 552 -6.45 22.20 -7.56
N GLN A 553 -7.07 21.18 -6.94
CA GLN A 553 -8.17 21.37 -6.02
C GLN A 553 -7.76 22.17 -4.78
N VAL A 554 -6.58 21.87 -4.21
CA VAL A 554 -6.04 22.61 -3.07
C VAL A 554 -5.73 24.06 -3.44
N ILE A 555 -5.14 24.30 -4.62
CA ILE A 555 -4.90 25.66 -5.13
C ILE A 555 -6.21 26.42 -5.28
N ASN A 556 -7.26 25.78 -5.79
CA ASN A 556 -8.58 26.39 -5.95
C ASN A 556 -9.28 26.66 -4.62
N MET A 557 -8.95 25.93 -3.54
CA MET A 557 -9.50 26.19 -2.20
C MET A 557 -8.78 27.31 -1.46
N ALA A 558 -7.49 27.52 -1.77
CA ALA A 558 -6.67 28.55 -1.14
C ALA A 558 -6.80 29.93 -1.83
N ARG A 559 -7.34 29.97 -3.05
CA ARG A 559 -7.75 31.17 -3.78
C ARG A 559 -9.21 31.48 -3.50
#